data_AF-A0A972XD05-F1
#
_entry.id   AF-A0A972XD05-F1
#
_cell.length_a   1.000
_cell.length_b   1.000
_cell.length_c   1.000
_cell.angle_alpha   90.00
_cell.angle_beta   90.00
_cell.angle_gamma   90.00
#
_symmetry.space_group_name_H-M   'P 1'
#
loop_
_entity.id
_entity.type
_entity.pdbx_description
1 polymer ?
#
loop_
_entity_poly.entity_id
_entity_poly.type
_entity_poly.pdbx_seq_one_letter_code
_entity_poly.pdbx_strand_id
1 'polypeptide(L)'
;VMTGQSKRVPYGTLVPSGRAERDAIDTMYKTAEGYPEGYPMESYDLGTVFVPEEKASLIAPRACLFINAERDTMVPLSEAQSFYDHAQEPKRLIVLPKANHVDVYEPRNPKTFLAVIGHMKAFFKEYL
;
A
#
# COMPACT_ATOMS: atom_id res chain seq x y z
N VAL A 1 -20.31 -25.90 17.23
CA VAL A 1 -20.04 -26.94 16.21
C VAL A 1 -18.89 -26.45 15.37
N MET A 2 -17.74 -27.13 15.34
CA MET A 2 -16.66 -26.81 14.38
C MET A 2 -17.02 -27.47 13.05
N THR A 3 -17.22 -26.67 12.01
CA THR A 3 -17.71 -27.12 10.71
C THR A 3 -16.59 -27.46 9.71
N GLY A 4 -15.34 -27.08 10.01
CA GLY A 4 -14.21 -27.19 9.07
C GLY A 4 -14.26 -26.18 7.91
N GLN A 5 -15.24 -25.28 7.89
CA GLN A 5 -15.36 -24.23 6.87
C GLN A 5 -14.83 -22.91 7.42
N SER A 6 -14.00 -22.22 6.63
CA SER A 6 -13.48 -20.90 6.96
C SER A 6 -14.61 -19.87 7.06
N LYS A 7 -14.53 -19.00 8.06
CA LYS A 7 -15.34 -17.79 8.10
C LYS A 7 -14.84 -16.86 7.01
N ARG A 8 -15.70 -16.52 6.05
CA ARG A 8 -15.37 -15.58 4.97
C ARG A 8 -16.02 -14.22 5.21
N VAL A 9 -15.31 -13.15 4.87
CA VAL A 9 -15.78 -11.76 5.03
C VAL A 9 -15.49 -10.92 3.78
N PRO A 10 -16.29 -9.88 3.49
CA PRO A 10 -16.01 -8.94 2.41
C PRO A 10 -14.64 -8.27 2.57
N TYR A 11 -14.04 -7.86 1.45
CA TYR A 11 -12.73 -7.19 1.46
C TYR A 11 -12.69 -5.94 2.36
N GLY A 12 -13.73 -5.11 2.31
CA GLY A 12 -13.83 -3.91 3.17
C GLY A 12 -13.94 -4.20 4.67
N THR A 13 -14.22 -5.45 5.07
CA THR A 13 -14.13 -5.89 6.47
C THR A 13 -12.69 -6.18 6.87
N LEU A 14 -11.87 -6.70 5.94
CA LEU A 14 -10.44 -6.93 6.18
C LEU A 14 -9.62 -5.63 6.12
N VAL A 15 -9.96 -4.77 5.16
CA VAL A 15 -9.26 -3.51 4.89
C VAL A 15 -10.25 -2.36 5.02
N PRO A 16 -10.50 -1.87 6.25
CA PRO A 16 -11.41 -0.74 6.47
C PRO A 16 -10.77 0.54 5.93
N SER A 17 -11.15 0.92 4.71
CA SER A 17 -10.58 2.07 4.00
C SER A 17 -11.52 3.27 4.02
N GLY A 18 -11.01 4.48 3.78
CA GLY A 18 -11.80 5.70 3.64
C GLY A 18 -12.71 5.71 2.41
N ARG A 19 -13.51 6.78 2.26
CA ARG A 19 -14.53 6.84 1.20
C ARG A 19 -13.92 6.73 -0.21
N ALA A 20 -12.84 7.46 -0.48
CA ALA A 20 -12.25 7.50 -1.82
C ALA A 20 -11.68 6.14 -2.24
N GLU A 21 -11.12 5.41 -1.27
CA GLU A 21 -10.57 4.08 -1.41
C GLU A 21 -11.66 3.02 -1.56
N ARG A 22 -12.74 3.08 -0.76
CA ARG A 22 -13.91 2.19 -0.95
C ARG A 22 -14.51 2.35 -2.34
N ASP A 23 -14.68 3.58 -2.81
CA ASP A 23 -15.16 3.83 -4.18
C ASP A 23 -14.22 3.20 -5.22
N ALA A 24 -12.90 3.23 -5.00
CA ALA A 24 -11.93 2.60 -5.90
C ALA A 24 -11.93 1.07 -5.81
N ILE A 25 -12.18 0.49 -4.65
CA ILE A 25 -12.36 -0.96 -4.48
C ILE A 25 -13.50 -1.47 -5.36
N ASP A 26 -14.62 -0.74 -5.39
CA ASP A 26 -15.79 -1.15 -6.16
C ASP A 26 -15.64 -0.85 -7.66
N THR A 27 -15.00 0.27 -8.01
CA THR A 27 -14.97 0.74 -9.41
C THR A 27 -13.72 0.30 -10.19
N MET A 28 -12.58 0.16 -9.51
CA MET A 28 -11.28 -0.09 -10.12
C MET A 28 -10.74 -1.48 -9.76
N TYR A 29 -10.62 -1.80 -8.48
CA TYR A 29 -10.03 -3.09 -8.07
C TYR A 29 -11.00 -4.27 -8.24
N LYS A 30 -12.31 -4.03 -8.11
CA LYS A 30 -13.39 -5.01 -8.30
C LYS A 30 -13.15 -6.30 -7.52
N THR A 31 -12.66 -6.19 -6.29
CA THR A 31 -12.21 -7.35 -5.49
C THR A 31 -13.32 -8.40 -5.29
N ALA A 32 -14.58 -7.97 -5.24
CA ALA A 32 -15.74 -8.84 -5.12
C ALA A 32 -16.02 -9.69 -6.37
N GLU A 33 -15.59 -9.27 -7.57
CA GLU A 33 -15.74 -10.07 -8.79
C GLU A 33 -14.81 -11.30 -8.75
N GLY A 34 -13.61 -11.15 -8.19
CA GLY A 34 -12.66 -12.25 -8.03
C GLY A 34 -12.94 -13.14 -6.81
N TYR A 35 -13.54 -12.58 -5.76
CA TYR A 35 -13.84 -13.28 -4.50
C TYR A 35 -15.28 -13.00 -4.06
N PRO A 36 -16.30 -13.52 -4.78
CA PRO A 36 -17.70 -13.20 -4.51
C PRO A 36 -18.18 -13.67 -3.13
N GLU A 37 -17.58 -14.75 -2.60
CA GLU A 37 -17.85 -15.23 -1.23
C GLU A 37 -16.98 -14.55 -0.16
N GLY A 38 -16.16 -13.56 -0.55
CA GLY A 38 -15.22 -12.89 0.32
C GLY A 38 -13.95 -13.70 0.59
N TYR A 39 -13.16 -13.17 1.52
CA TYR A 39 -11.84 -13.67 1.89
C TYR A 39 -11.92 -14.48 3.19
N PRO A 40 -11.19 -15.60 3.30
CA PRO A 40 -11.11 -16.35 4.54
C PRO A 40 -10.40 -15.50 5.61
N MET A 41 -10.91 -15.53 6.85
CA MET A 41 -10.30 -14.79 7.97
C MET A 41 -8.84 -15.19 8.21
N GLU A 42 -8.46 -16.42 7.85
CA GLU A 42 -7.10 -16.94 7.93
C GLU A 42 -6.12 -16.12 7.06
N SER A 43 -6.59 -15.47 5.98
CA SER A 43 -5.76 -14.52 5.23
C SER A 43 -5.38 -13.29 6.06
N TYR A 44 -6.24 -12.86 6.97
CA TYR A 44 -5.95 -11.76 7.88
C TYR A 44 -4.87 -12.16 8.89
N ASP A 45 -5.02 -13.34 9.49
CA ASP A 45 -4.03 -13.86 10.45
C ASP A 45 -2.64 -13.95 9.81
N LEU A 46 -2.55 -14.45 8.57
CA LEU A 46 -1.31 -14.50 7.81
C LEU A 46 -0.75 -13.11 7.46
N GLY A 47 -1.60 -12.10 7.31
CA GLY A 47 -1.17 -10.72 7.11
C GLY A 47 -0.50 -10.11 8.34
N THR A 48 -0.84 -10.58 9.55
CA THR A 48 -0.29 -10.01 10.80
C THR A 48 1.08 -10.55 11.20
N VAL A 49 1.54 -11.67 10.61
CA VAL A 49 2.79 -12.31 11.02
C VAL A 49 4.03 -11.79 10.29
N PHE A 50 3.84 -11.02 9.21
CA PHE A 50 4.94 -10.46 8.43
C PHE A 50 5.03 -8.96 8.67
N VAL A 51 6.13 -8.54 9.32
CA VAL A 51 6.46 -7.14 9.60
C VAL A 51 7.60 -6.73 8.65
N PRO A 52 7.29 -6.21 7.45
CA PRO A 52 8.27 -6.01 6.39
C PRO A 52 9.34 -4.95 6.71
N GLU A 53 9.00 -3.92 7.48
CA GLU A 53 9.93 -2.85 7.87
C GLU A 53 11.11 -3.38 8.69
N GLU A 54 10.90 -4.40 9.54
CA GLU A 54 11.99 -5.05 10.28
C GLU A 54 12.99 -5.76 9.36
N LYS A 55 12.57 -6.08 8.13
CA LYS A 55 13.39 -6.76 7.13
C LYS A 55 14.05 -5.78 6.16
N ALA A 56 13.79 -4.47 6.27
CA ALA A 56 14.36 -3.45 5.38
C ALA A 56 15.91 -3.45 5.39
N SER A 57 16.51 -3.78 6.54
CA SER A 57 17.97 -3.91 6.67
C SER A 57 18.56 -5.06 5.84
N LEU A 58 17.78 -6.11 5.54
CA LEU A 58 18.25 -7.28 4.78
C LEU A 58 18.45 -6.98 3.30
N ILE A 59 17.82 -5.92 2.78
CA ILE A 59 17.98 -5.48 1.40
C ILE A 59 18.98 -4.33 1.26
N ALA A 60 19.51 -3.80 2.37
CA ALA A 60 20.56 -2.80 2.38
C ALA A 60 21.90 -3.35 1.83
N PRO A 61 22.79 -2.51 1.28
CA PRO A 61 22.68 -1.06 1.09
C PRO A 61 22.01 -0.68 -0.25
N ARG A 62 21.05 -1.49 -0.75
CA ARG A 62 20.34 -1.15 -1.98
C ARG A 62 19.56 0.14 -1.81
N ALA A 63 19.70 1.05 -2.77
CA ALA A 63 18.99 2.31 -2.80
C ALA A 63 17.47 2.11 -2.70
N CYS A 64 16.83 2.77 -1.73
CA CYS A 64 15.39 2.64 -1.48
C CYS A 64 14.65 3.98 -1.62
N LEU A 65 13.60 3.99 -2.43
CA LEU A 65 12.68 5.13 -2.58
C LEU A 65 11.30 4.75 -2.04
N PHE A 66 10.83 5.53 -1.08
CA PHE A 66 9.48 5.46 -0.54
C PHE A 66 8.69 6.68 -1.03
N ILE A 67 7.48 6.45 -1.54
CA ILE A 67 6.56 7.52 -1.96
C ILE A 67 5.21 7.24 -1.31
N ASN A 68 4.72 8.16 -0.48
CA ASN A 68 3.46 7.98 0.23
C ASN A 68 2.55 9.20 0.09
N ALA A 69 1.24 8.96 0.04
CA ALA A 69 0.25 10.03 0.06
C ALA A 69 0.04 10.56 1.49
N GLU A 70 -0.09 11.87 1.67
CA GLU A 70 -0.24 12.50 3.00
C GLU A 70 -1.55 12.10 3.70
N ARG A 71 -2.63 11.92 2.93
CA ARG A 71 -3.98 11.62 3.41
C ARG A 71 -4.41 10.20 3.06
N ASP A 72 -3.46 9.28 2.97
CA ASP A 72 -3.74 7.87 2.76
C ASP A 72 -4.48 7.30 3.98
N THR A 73 -5.68 6.76 3.76
CA THR A 73 -6.49 6.15 4.84
C THR A 73 -6.54 4.63 4.75
N MET A 74 -5.86 4.04 3.76
CA MET A 74 -5.70 2.59 3.64
C MET A 74 -4.34 2.15 4.22
N VAL A 75 -3.28 2.90 3.94
CA VAL A 75 -1.92 2.69 4.45
C VAL A 75 -1.41 4.02 5.04
N PRO A 76 -1.44 4.18 6.38
CA PRO A 76 -1.04 5.42 7.02
C PRO A 76 0.38 5.86 6.65
N LEU A 77 0.63 7.17 6.58
CA LEU A 77 1.96 7.73 6.33
C LEU A 77 3.04 7.23 7.31
N SER A 78 2.66 6.88 8.54
CA SER A 78 3.55 6.32 9.55
C SER A 78 4.20 5.00 9.11
N GLU A 79 3.53 4.21 8.26
CA GLU A 79 4.08 2.97 7.71
C GLU A 79 5.31 3.27 6.85
N ALA A 80 5.19 4.20 5.89
CA ALA A 80 6.31 4.61 5.04
C ALA A 80 7.46 5.27 5.83
N GLN A 81 7.14 5.99 6.90
CA GLN A 81 8.13 6.56 7.82
C GLN A 81 8.88 5.46 8.57
N SER A 82 8.16 4.45 9.08
CA SER A 82 8.77 3.28 9.73
C SER A 82 9.75 2.56 8.80
N PHE A 83 9.36 2.29 7.56
CA PHE A 83 10.25 1.72 6.55
C PHE A 83 11.47 2.58 6.26
N TYR A 84 11.28 3.90 6.10
CA TYR A 84 12.37 4.84 5.88
C TYR A 84 13.36 4.82 7.04
N ASP A 85 12.90 4.77 8.28
CA ASP A 85 13.75 4.73 9.47
C ASP A 85 14.57 3.43 9.56
N HIS A 86 13.97 2.29 9.20
CA HIS A 86 14.64 0.98 9.20
C HIS A 86 15.57 0.74 8.01
N ALA A 87 15.42 1.48 6.90
CA ALA A 87 16.31 1.37 5.74
C ALA A 87 17.68 2.02 6.01
N GLN A 88 18.71 1.56 5.29
CA GLN A 88 20.05 2.17 5.27
C GLN A 88 20.22 3.08 4.05
N GLU A 89 21.22 3.96 4.10
CA GLU A 89 21.56 4.82 2.96
C GLU A 89 22.09 4.01 1.76
N PRO A 90 21.80 4.45 0.52
CA PRO A 90 21.03 5.65 0.16
C PRO A 90 19.51 5.43 0.23
N LYS A 91 18.78 6.35 0.89
CA LYS A 91 17.31 6.28 1.00
C LYS A 91 16.62 7.63 0.80
N ARG A 92 15.37 7.58 0.32
CA ARG A 92 14.55 8.79 0.12
C ARG A 92 13.08 8.51 0.44
N LEU A 93 12.44 9.42 1.18
CA LEU A 93 10.99 9.44 1.41
C LEU A 93 10.39 10.69 0.75
N ILE A 94 9.39 10.49 -0.11
CA ILE A 94 8.59 11.55 -0.74
C ILE A 94 7.17 11.47 -0.18
N VAL A 95 6.68 12.59 0.37
CA VAL A 95 5.29 12.71 0.81
C VAL A 95 4.53 13.56 -0.21
N LEU A 96 3.47 13.00 -0.79
CA LEU A 96 2.62 13.69 -1.77
C LEU A 96 1.56 14.53 -1.01
N PRO A 97 1.66 15.86 -1.03
CA PRO A 97 0.79 16.71 -0.22
C PRO A 97 -0.65 16.64 -0.70
N LYS A 98 -1.59 16.57 0.23
CA LYS A 98 -3.05 16.52 0.03
C LYS A 98 -3.57 15.32 -0.78
N ALA A 99 -2.69 14.44 -1.25
CA ALA A 99 -3.06 13.23 -1.96
C ALA A 99 -3.61 12.17 -1.01
N ASN A 100 -4.56 11.38 -1.49
CA ASN A 100 -5.06 10.15 -0.89
C ASN A 100 -4.39 8.92 -1.54
N HIS A 101 -4.60 7.72 -0.98
CA HIS A 101 -4.10 6.45 -1.53
C HIS A 101 -4.34 6.31 -3.03
N VAL A 102 -5.58 6.57 -3.46
CA VAL A 102 -5.99 6.30 -4.84
C VAL A 102 -5.52 7.36 -5.83
N ASP A 103 -5.07 8.53 -5.36
CA ASP A 103 -4.57 9.61 -6.23
C ASP A 103 -3.26 9.23 -6.92
N VAL A 104 -2.54 8.21 -6.44
CA VAL A 104 -1.28 7.79 -7.08
C VAL A 104 -1.52 7.03 -8.38
N TYR A 105 -2.75 6.66 -8.72
CA TYR A 105 -3.08 5.93 -9.94
C TYR A 105 -3.56 6.87 -11.05
N GLU A 106 -3.05 6.65 -12.27
CA GLU A 106 -3.31 7.49 -13.45
C GLU A 106 -4.80 7.77 -13.69
N PRO A 107 -5.73 6.79 -13.65
CA PRO A 107 -7.14 7.04 -13.92
C PRO A 107 -7.83 7.95 -12.89
N ARG A 108 -7.28 8.08 -11.69
CA ARG A 108 -7.87 8.89 -10.60
C ARG A 108 -7.30 10.30 -10.59
N ASN A 109 -6.00 10.42 -10.77
CA ASN A 109 -5.31 11.70 -10.73
C ASN A 109 -4.04 11.67 -11.58
N PRO A 110 -4.15 11.92 -12.91
CA PRO A 110 -3.00 11.87 -13.82
C PRO A 110 -1.84 12.77 -13.40
N LYS A 111 -2.15 13.92 -12.77
CA LYS A 111 -1.13 14.86 -12.30
C LYS A 111 -0.30 14.27 -11.16
N THR A 112 -0.94 13.69 -10.15
CA THR A 112 -0.24 13.04 -9.03
C THR A 112 0.52 11.80 -9.51
N PHE A 113 -0.09 11.00 -10.38
CA PHE A 113 0.59 9.87 -11.03
C PHE A 113 1.87 10.29 -11.76
N LEU A 114 1.83 11.33 -12.59
CA LEU A 114 3.01 11.83 -13.29
C LEU A 114 4.09 12.35 -12.33
N ALA A 115 3.71 12.93 -11.19
CA ALA A 115 4.67 13.31 -10.14
C ALA A 115 5.37 12.08 -9.54
N VAL A 116 4.62 11.01 -9.22
CA VAL A 116 5.18 9.72 -8.75
C VAL A 116 6.19 9.17 -9.76
N ILE A 117 5.80 9.08 -11.04
CA ILE A 117 6.69 8.60 -12.11
C ILE A 117 7.94 9.47 -12.24
N GLY A 118 7.80 10.79 -12.10
CA GLY A 118 8.92 11.73 -12.10
C GLY A 118 9.95 11.43 -11.00
N HIS A 119 9.47 11.20 -9.76
CA HIS A 119 10.34 10.83 -8.64
C HIS A 119 11.03 9.49 -8.86
N MET A 120 10.31 8.47 -9.35
CA MET A 120 10.88 7.16 -9.67
C MET A 120 11.98 7.25 -10.73
N LYS A 121 11.71 7.94 -11.84
CA LYS A 121 12.70 8.13 -12.92
C LYS A 121 13.95 8.86 -12.44
N ALA A 122 13.78 9.91 -11.63
CA ALA A 122 14.90 10.66 -11.08
C ALA A 122 15.76 9.79 -10.15
N PHE A 123 15.12 9.01 -9.28
CA PHE A 123 15.82 8.11 -8.36
C PHE A 123 16.54 6.98 -9.09
N PHE A 124 15.89 6.34 -10.07
CA PHE A 124 16.54 5.29 -10.87
C PHE A 124 17.72 5.84 -11.66
N LYS A 125 17.61 7.03 -12.27
CA LYS A 125 18.73 7.66 -12.96
C LYS A 125 19.95 7.90 -12.05
N GLU A 126 19.73 8.09 -10.75
CA GLU A 126 20.78 8.36 -9.77
C GLU A 126 21.46 7.08 -9.27
N TYR A 127 20.75 5.95 -9.23
CA TYR A 127 21.21 4.73 -8.55
C TYR A 127 21.19 3.44 -9.39
N LEU A 128 20.77 3.49 -10.66
CA LEU A 128 20.88 2.42 -11.66
C LEU A 128 21.68 2.90 -12.87
#